data_AF-A0A1S6HBJ6-F1
#
_entry.id   AF-A0A1S6HBJ6-F1
#
_cell.length_a   1.000
_cell.length_b   1.000
_cell.length_c   1.000
_cell.angle_alpha   90.00
_cell.angle_beta   90.00
_cell.angle_gamma   90.00
#
_symmetry.space_group_name_H-M   'P 1'
#
loop_
_entity.id
_entity.type
_entity.pdbx_description
1 polymer ?
#
loop_
_entity_poly.entity_id
_entity_poly.type
_entity_poly.pdbx_seq_one_letter_code
_entity_poly.pdbx_strand_id
1 'polypeptide(L)' 'MKKTKKNLLALAGVVSAVVGAVLVYPSFSKEIYWLATASILLLVLGLVLLAFAFGD' A
#
# COMPACT_ATOMS: atom_id res chain seq x y z
N MET A 1 -7.74 24.89 3.34
CA MET A 1 -6.33 24.41 3.13
C MET A 1 -5.87 23.26 4.04
N LYS A 2 -6.55 22.89 5.14
CA LYS A 2 -6.10 21.78 6.02
C LYS A 2 -6.37 20.35 5.48
N LYS A 3 -7.47 20.11 4.74
CA LYS A 3 -7.79 18.79 4.18
C LYS A 3 -6.84 18.36 3.05
N THR A 4 -6.46 19.29 2.17
CA THR A 4 -5.61 18.99 1.00
C THR A 4 -4.22 18.47 1.36
N LYS A 5 -3.60 19.01 2.42
CA LYS A 5 -2.28 18.53 2.88
C LYS A 5 -2.33 17.14 3.52
N LYS A 6 -3.44 16.80 4.21
CA LYS A 6 -3.65 15.47 4.78
C LYS A 6 -3.81 14.40 3.69
N ASN A 7 -4.58 14.70 2.64
CA ASN A 7 -4.72 13.79 1.50
C ASN A 7 -3.40 13.61 0.74
N LEU A 8 -2.59 14.66 0.62
CA LEU A 8 -1.28 14.56 -0.04
C LEU A 8 -0.29 13.69 0.76
N LEU A 9 -0.31 13.79 2.09
CA LEU A 9 0.52 12.97 2.98
C LEU A 9 0.06 11.52 3.02
N ALA A 10 -1.25 11.27 3.06
CA ALA A 10 -1.82 9.93 2.98
C ALA A 10 -1.47 9.27 1.64
N LEU A 11 -1.63 10.00 0.52
CA LEU A 11 -1.26 9.51 -0.80
C LEU A 11 0.24 9.17 -0.90
N ALA A 12 1.11 10.05 -0.39
CA ALA A 12 2.55 9.79 -0.36
C ALA A 12 2.92 8.56 0.47
N GLY A 13 2.25 8.36 1.62
CA GLY A 13 2.43 7.17 2.46
C GLY A 13 1.99 5.88 1.75
N VAL A 14 0.84 5.90 1.07
CA VAL A 14 0.34 4.76 0.28
C VAL A 14 1.31 4.44 -0.86
N VAL A 15 1.76 5.45 -1.61
CA VAL A 15 2.72 5.26 -2.71
C VAL A 15 4.05 4.69 -2.20
N SER A 16 4.58 5.20 -1.09
CA SER A 16 5.82 4.68 -0.50
C SER A 16 5.69 3.22 -0.02
N ALA A 17 4.55 2.86 0.57
CA ALA A 17 4.28 1.50 1.02
C ALA A 17 4.15 0.52 -0.17
N VAL A 18 3.47 0.93 -1.23
CA VAL A 18 3.32 0.13 -2.46
C VAL A 18 4.67 -0.09 -3.13
N VAL A 19 5.48 0.96 -3.29
CA VAL A 19 6.83 0.85 -3.88
C VAL A 19 7.72 -0.07 -3.03
N GLY A 20 7.67 0.05 -1.70
CA GLY A 20 8.40 -0.85 -0.80
C GLY A 20 7.99 -2.31 -0.96
N ALA A 21 6.70 -2.60 -1.06
CA ALA A 21 6.20 -3.97 -1.26
C ALA A 21 6.65 -4.56 -2.60
N VAL A 22 6.64 -3.77 -3.68
CA VAL A 22 7.08 -4.21 -5.03
C VAL A 22 8.58 -4.49 -5.07
N LEU A 23 9.41 -3.69 -4.38
CA LEU A 23 10.86 -3.91 -4.33
C LEU A 23 11.26 -5.16 -3.54
N VAL A 24 10.44 -5.57 -2.56
CA VAL A 24 10.67 -6.79 -1.77
C VAL A 24 10.12 -8.04 -2.47
N TYR A 25 9.14 -7.88 -3.36
CA TYR A 25 8.50 -8.96 -4.10
C TYR A 25 9.45 -9.92 -4.86
N PRO A 26 10.48 -9.46 -5.59
CA PRO A 26 11.41 -10.37 -6.28
C PRO A 26 12.33 -11.17 -5.34
N SER A 27 12.38 -10.83 -4.05
CA SER A 27 13.21 -11.53 -3.05
C SER A 27 12.56 -12.80 -2.48
N PHE A 28 11.28 -13.07 -2.79
CA PHE A 28 10.59 -14.25 -2.30
C PHE A 28 10.95 -15.51 -3.11
N SER A 29 11.06 -16.65 -2.41
CA SER A 29 11.20 -17.95 -3.06
C SER A 29 9.96 -18.26 -3.90
N LYS A 30 10.13 -18.91 -5.07
CA LYS A 30 9.05 -19.21 -6.04
C LYS A 30 7.85 -19.94 -5.43
N GLU A 31 8.06 -20.70 -4.36
CA GLU A 31 7.00 -21.42 -3.65
C GLU A 31 6.05 -20.49 -2.88
N ILE A 32 6.53 -19.32 -2.47
CA ILE A 32 5.79 -18.37 -1.61
C ILE A 32 5.19 -17.23 -2.44
N TYR A 33 5.45 -17.18 -3.75
CA TYR A 33 5.01 -16.11 -4.63
C TYR A 33 3.50 -15.89 -4.59
N TRP A 34 2.70 -16.96 -4.56
CA TRP A 34 1.24 -16.87 -4.46
C TRP A 34 0.79 -16.27 -3.14
N LEU A 35 1.42 -16.68 -2.04
CA LEU A 35 1.14 -16.16 -0.70
C LEU A 35 1.54 -14.67 -0.60
N ALA A 36 2.74 -14.33 -1.09
CA ALA A 36 3.26 -12.97 -1.12
C ALA A 36 2.37 -12.05 -1.98
N THR A 37 1.91 -12.53 -3.13
CA THR A 37 0.99 -11.78 -4.00
C THR A 37 -0.32 -11.50 -3.30
N ALA A 38 -0.93 -12.51 -2.67
CA ALA A 38 -2.17 -12.35 -1.91
C ALA A 38 -2.00 -11.37 -0.73
N SER A 39 -0.88 -11.45 0.00
CA SER A 39 -0.57 -10.53 1.10
C SER A 39 -0.38 -9.08 0.62
N ILE A 40 0.29 -8.87 -0.52
CA ILE A 40 0.44 -7.53 -1.12
C ILE A 40 -0.92 -6.98 -1.54
N LEU A 41 -1.77 -7.82 -2.15
CA LEU A 41 -3.11 -7.42 -2.57
C LEU A 41 -3.98 -7.00 -1.37
N LEU A 42 -3.93 -7.75 -0.28
CA LEU A 42 -4.57 -7.40 1.00
C LEU A 42 -4.04 -6.09 1.58
N LEU A 43 -2.72 -5.87 1.53
CA LEU A 43 -2.09 -4.64 1.99
C LEU A 43 -2.55 -3.41 1.19
N VAL A 44 -2.59 -3.52 -0.13
CA VAL A 44 -3.06 -2.45 -1.02
C VAL A 44 -4.53 -2.14 -0.74
N LEU A 45 -5.39 -3.17 -0.63
CA LEU A 45 -6.79 -3.00 -0.26
C LEU A 45 -6.97 -2.31 1.09
N GLY A 46 -6.22 -2.72 2.11
CA GLY A 46 -6.25 -2.09 3.44
C GLY A 46 -5.80 -0.63 3.41
N LEU A 47 -4.78 -0.30 2.62
CA LEU A 47 -4.29 1.08 2.44
C LEU A 47 -5.31 1.96 1.71
N VAL A 48 -6.00 1.42 0.71
CA VAL A 48 -7.08 2.14 0.01
C VAL A 48 -8.25 2.42 0.95
N LEU A 49 -8.65 1.45 1.77
CA LEU A 49 -9.70 1.62 2.77
C LEU A 49 -9.31 2.66 3.84
N LEU A 50 -8.06 2.64 4.31
CA LEU A 50 -7.54 3.67 5.22
C LEU A 50 -7.55 5.06 4.57
N ALA A 51 -7.10 5.17 3.32
CA ALA A 51 -7.15 6.43 2.59
C ALA A 51 -8.58 6.95 2.42
N PHE A 52 -9.55 6.06 2.21
CA PHE A 52 -10.97 6.42 2.16
C PHE A 52 -11.49 6.88 3.53
N ALA A 53 -11.18 6.14 4.60
CA ALA A 53 -11.60 6.45 5.97
C ALA A 53 -11.00 7.76 6.53
N PHE A 54 -9.80 8.16 6.09
CA PHE A 54 -9.16 9.42 6.48
C PHE A 54 -9.40 10.57 5.48
N GLY A 55 -9.90 10.25 4.27
CA GLY A 55 -10.15 11.18 3.19
C GLY A 55 -11.51 11.87 3.25
N ASP A 56 -12.52 11.21 3.84
CA ASP A 56 -13.79 11.82 4.26
C ASP A 56 -13.60 12.71 5.51
#